data_AF-A0A1F4QFK1-F1
#
_entry.id   AF-A0A1F4QFK1-F1
#
_cell.length_a   1.000
_cell.length_b   1.000
_cell.length_c   1.000
_cell.angle_alpha   90.00
_cell.angle_beta   90.00
_cell.angle_gamma   90.00
#
_symmetry.space_group_name_H-M   'P 1'
#
loop_
_entity.id
_entity.type
_entity.pdbx_description
1 polymer ?
#
loop_
_entity_poly.entity_id
_entity_poly.type
_entity_poly.pdbx_seq_one_letter_code
_entity_poly.pdbx_strand_id
1 'polypeptide(L)'
;MASIATASVAWAGLSGLARYTASSSVSDSGSGSKSATVNCPKGKVLTGAGGEVTGGAKSDAGKLAIQRIVPADNLAGMVARGVETGNQTASNAWKVTGYALCVTGTARMSGLVPVWGASKTDSLSPKLATATCPPGKSVIGAGGQIKAPVGTESRILLTSIWPSATKVEAGAQEIGGGTGNAWRIEAVAICADTKSVPGVEISTGVYTGSAPLTGAEGAKAFCKYGQHVTGGGFAINAKGKVALWWLLPVNTLEEVNVAAMEIGSGTTDTWTLHTAAICVPGA
;
A
#
# COMPACT_ATOMS: atom_id res chain seq x y z
N MET A 1 19.95 -11.26 -7.92
CA MET A 1 19.55 -12.39 -7.05
C MET A 1 18.13 -12.13 -6.55
N ALA A 2 17.19 -13.02 -6.85
CA ALA A 2 15.82 -12.91 -6.37
C ALA A 2 15.80 -13.12 -4.84
N SER A 3 15.20 -12.20 -4.11
CA SER A 3 15.08 -12.32 -2.65
C SER A 3 14.07 -13.43 -2.34
N ILE A 4 14.46 -14.40 -1.53
CA ILE A 4 13.59 -15.50 -1.10
C ILE A 4 12.56 -14.93 -0.11
N ALA A 5 11.28 -15.02 -0.46
CA ALA A 5 10.20 -14.60 0.42
C ALA A 5 10.06 -15.59 1.59
N THR A 6 10.17 -15.11 2.83
CA THR A 6 10.01 -15.96 4.02
C THR A 6 8.57 -15.88 4.53
N ALA A 7 7.98 -17.02 4.87
CA ALA A 7 6.67 -17.06 5.52
C ALA A 7 6.83 -16.58 6.98
N SER A 8 6.00 -15.65 7.41
CA SER A 8 6.03 -15.14 8.79
C SER A 8 5.01 -15.79 9.72
N VAL A 9 3.81 -16.13 9.21
CA VAL A 9 2.73 -16.87 9.92
C VAL A 9 1.80 -17.50 8.86
N ALA A 10 1.20 -18.66 9.15
CA ALA A 10 0.14 -19.27 8.33
C ALA A 10 -1.08 -19.64 9.18
N TRP A 11 -2.30 -19.45 8.64
CA TRP A 11 -3.56 -19.73 9.34
C TRP A 11 -4.40 -20.81 8.65
N ALA A 12 -5.08 -21.64 9.45
CA ALA A 12 -5.89 -22.76 8.98
C ALA A 12 -7.31 -22.34 8.54
N GLY A 13 -7.86 -21.27 9.12
CA GLY A 13 -9.23 -20.82 8.88
C GLY A 13 -9.49 -20.21 7.50
N LEU A 14 -8.48 -19.73 6.79
CA LEU A 14 -8.57 -19.28 5.39
C LEU A 14 -7.47 -20.00 4.65
N SER A 15 -7.78 -21.04 3.87
CA SER A 15 -6.86 -22.07 3.34
C SER A 15 -5.41 -21.61 3.11
N GLY A 16 -4.57 -21.70 4.14
CA GLY A 16 -3.16 -21.36 4.06
C GLY A 16 -2.85 -19.87 3.83
N LEU A 17 -3.74 -18.94 4.19
CA LEU A 17 -3.47 -17.51 4.20
C LEU A 17 -2.25 -17.24 5.10
N ALA A 18 -1.27 -16.55 4.52
CA ALA A 18 0.00 -16.28 5.17
C ALA A 18 0.61 -14.99 4.65
N ARG A 19 1.36 -14.30 5.52
CA ARG A 19 2.14 -13.12 5.16
C ARG A 19 3.57 -13.50 4.79
N TYR A 20 3.99 -13.07 3.60
CA TYR A 20 5.34 -13.22 3.07
C TYR A 20 6.00 -11.85 2.94
N THR A 21 7.31 -11.79 3.16
CA THR A 21 8.05 -10.53 3.10
C THR A 21 9.33 -10.67 2.28
N ALA A 22 9.74 -9.56 1.66
CA ALA A 22 11.05 -9.42 1.03
C ALA A 22 11.45 -7.94 1.03
N SER A 23 12.74 -7.67 1.13
CA SER A 23 13.28 -6.30 1.06
C SER A 23 13.99 -6.04 -0.26
N SER A 24 14.13 -4.78 -0.63
CA SER A 24 14.94 -4.36 -1.77
C SER A 24 16.39 -4.84 -1.60
N SER A 25 16.98 -5.33 -2.70
CA SER A 25 18.38 -5.78 -2.72
C SER A 25 19.37 -4.62 -2.52
N VAL A 26 18.96 -3.41 -2.89
CA VAL A 26 19.76 -2.18 -2.74
C VAL A 26 19.51 -1.56 -1.36
N SER A 27 20.61 -1.26 -0.65
CA SER A 27 20.65 -0.66 0.68
C SER A 27 21.69 0.46 0.74
N ASP A 28 21.48 1.50 -0.04
CA ASP A 28 22.33 2.68 -0.13
C ASP A 28 21.51 3.97 0.10
N SER A 29 22.21 5.08 0.25
CA SER A 29 21.67 6.44 0.15
C SER A 29 21.77 6.94 -1.29
N GLY A 30 20.92 7.89 -1.71
CA GLY A 30 21.08 8.58 -2.99
C GLY A 30 20.67 7.82 -4.25
N SER A 31 20.16 6.59 -4.14
CA SER A 31 19.42 5.95 -5.23
C SER A 31 17.95 6.35 -5.13
N GLY A 32 17.51 7.29 -5.98
CA GLY A 32 16.21 7.96 -5.86
C GLY A 32 14.98 7.06 -5.74
N SER A 33 15.06 5.77 -6.09
CA SER A 33 14.01 4.79 -5.80
C SER A 33 14.52 3.38 -5.52
N LYS A 34 13.79 2.65 -4.66
CA LYS A 34 14.03 1.23 -4.35
C LYS A 34 12.74 0.45 -4.50
N SER A 35 12.86 -0.79 -4.96
CA SER A 35 11.70 -1.69 -5.12
C SER A 35 11.95 -3.03 -4.44
N ALA A 36 10.91 -3.56 -3.81
CA ALA A 36 10.86 -4.91 -3.28
C ALA A 36 9.80 -5.71 -4.05
N THR A 37 10.14 -6.94 -4.43
CA THR A 37 9.21 -7.90 -5.03
C THR A 37 9.07 -9.08 -4.09
N VAL A 38 7.83 -9.40 -3.72
CA VAL A 38 7.51 -10.56 -2.89
C VAL A 38 6.72 -11.54 -3.75
N ASN A 39 7.23 -12.75 -3.93
CA ASN A 39 6.53 -13.79 -4.66
C ASN A 39 5.69 -14.64 -3.70
N CYS A 40 4.45 -14.92 -4.07
CA CYS A 40 3.68 -15.97 -3.43
C CYS A 40 4.29 -17.33 -3.76
N PRO A 41 4.37 -18.27 -2.81
CA PRO A 41 4.84 -19.62 -3.10
C PRO A 41 3.99 -20.33 -4.16
N LYS A 42 4.57 -21.37 -4.78
CA LYS A 42 3.86 -22.21 -5.76
C LYS A 42 2.51 -22.68 -5.20
N GLY A 43 1.45 -22.52 -6.00
CA GLY A 43 0.08 -22.88 -5.60
C GLY A 43 -0.64 -21.85 -4.74
N LYS A 44 0.02 -20.73 -4.42
CA LYS A 44 -0.59 -19.59 -3.73
C LYS A 44 -0.73 -18.38 -4.65
N VAL A 45 -1.71 -17.55 -4.33
CA VAL A 45 -2.08 -16.33 -5.07
C VAL A 45 -2.25 -15.18 -4.10
N LEU A 46 -1.93 -13.97 -4.57
CA LEU A 46 -1.99 -12.74 -3.77
C LEU A 46 -3.45 -12.33 -3.52
N THR A 47 -3.78 -12.05 -2.26
CA THR A 47 -5.07 -11.45 -1.86
C THR A 47 -4.93 -9.97 -1.52
N GLY A 48 -3.76 -9.54 -1.04
CA GLY A 48 -3.49 -8.15 -0.68
C GLY A 48 -2.02 -7.90 -0.41
N ALA A 49 -1.68 -6.63 -0.25
CA ALA A 49 -0.31 -6.16 -0.27
C ALA A 49 -0.08 -5.02 0.72
N GLY A 50 1.17 -4.83 1.10
CA GLY A 50 1.66 -3.71 1.90
C GLY A 50 3.09 -3.35 1.54
N GLY A 51 3.58 -2.25 2.11
CA GLY A 51 4.93 -1.75 1.88
C GLY A 51 5.37 -0.83 3.00
N GLU A 52 6.66 -0.84 3.28
CA GLU A 52 7.30 -0.01 4.30
C GLU A 52 8.65 0.48 3.80
N VAL A 53 8.98 1.72 4.14
CA VAL A 53 10.36 2.21 4.12
C VAL A 53 11.03 1.90 5.46
N THR A 54 12.15 1.19 5.42
CA THR A 54 12.97 0.85 6.59
C THR A 54 14.38 1.44 6.45
N GLY A 55 15.04 1.69 7.58
CA GLY A 55 16.32 2.40 7.60
C GLY A 55 16.14 3.91 7.47
N GLY A 56 17.20 4.62 7.06
CA GLY A 56 17.30 6.08 7.20
C GLY A 56 17.62 6.50 8.65
N ALA A 57 18.16 7.71 8.83
CA ALA A 57 18.22 8.31 10.17
C ALA A 57 16.88 8.98 10.52
N LYS A 58 16.66 9.32 11.79
CA LYS A 58 15.57 10.22 12.19
C LYS A 58 15.61 11.55 11.42
N SER A 59 16.77 12.00 10.96
CA SER A 59 16.91 13.19 10.10
C SER A 59 16.49 12.96 8.65
N ASP A 60 16.23 11.72 8.24
CA ASP A 60 15.68 11.34 6.93
C ASP A 60 14.16 11.11 6.98
N ALA A 61 13.57 11.24 8.19
CA ALA A 61 12.16 11.46 8.40
C ALA A 61 11.62 12.49 7.40
N GLY A 62 10.60 12.12 6.63
CA GLY A 62 10.00 13.05 5.67
C GLY A 62 10.76 13.23 4.35
N LYS A 63 11.86 12.50 4.14
CA LYS A 63 12.56 12.43 2.85
C LYS A 63 12.23 11.18 2.04
N LEU A 64 11.51 10.22 2.61
CA LEU A 64 11.19 8.95 1.98
C LEU A 64 9.68 8.72 1.97
N ALA A 65 9.18 8.10 0.90
CA ALA A 65 7.76 7.79 0.76
C ALA A 65 7.52 6.53 -0.05
N ILE A 66 6.46 5.79 0.28
CA ILE A 66 5.94 4.73 -0.58
C ILE A 66 5.13 5.32 -1.73
N GLN A 67 5.36 4.81 -2.95
CA GLN A 67 4.72 5.26 -4.18
C GLN A 67 4.01 4.16 -4.98
N ARG A 68 4.28 2.91 -4.63
CA ARG A 68 3.71 1.76 -5.31
C ARG A 68 3.47 0.66 -4.29
N ILE A 69 2.24 0.15 -4.28
CA ILE A 69 1.87 -1.12 -3.66
C ILE A 69 0.87 -1.75 -4.62
N VAL A 70 1.30 -2.74 -5.41
CA VAL A 70 0.47 -3.35 -6.45
C VAL A 70 0.75 -4.85 -6.59
N PRO A 71 -0.21 -5.65 -7.09
CA PRO A 71 0.07 -7.03 -7.44
C PRO A 71 1.09 -7.12 -8.58
N ALA A 72 1.88 -8.19 -8.56
CA ALA A 72 2.62 -8.67 -9.71
C ALA A 72 1.68 -9.41 -10.68
N ASP A 73 2.20 -9.75 -11.86
CA ASP A 73 1.42 -10.41 -12.91
C ASP A 73 0.73 -11.68 -12.40
N ASN A 74 -0.51 -11.88 -12.85
CA ASN A 74 -1.34 -13.03 -12.49
C ASN A 74 -1.49 -13.29 -10.98
N LEU A 75 -1.39 -12.24 -10.15
CA LEU A 75 -1.43 -12.35 -8.68
C LEU A 75 -0.34 -13.28 -8.11
N ALA A 76 0.79 -13.45 -8.82
CA ALA A 76 1.89 -14.30 -8.37
C ALA A 76 2.68 -13.74 -7.18
N GLY A 77 2.34 -12.52 -6.73
CA GLY A 77 3.09 -11.78 -5.73
C GLY A 77 2.73 -10.31 -5.76
N MET A 78 3.59 -9.47 -5.18
CA MET A 78 3.40 -8.02 -5.15
C MET A 78 4.71 -7.26 -5.38
N VAL A 79 4.59 -6.00 -5.78
CA VAL A 79 5.71 -5.06 -5.89
C VAL A 79 5.44 -3.81 -5.04
N ALA A 80 6.36 -3.52 -4.12
CA ALA A 80 6.42 -2.27 -3.37
C ALA A 80 7.53 -1.38 -3.93
N ARG A 81 7.30 -0.08 -4.08
CA ARG A 81 8.34 0.91 -4.42
C ARG A 81 8.27 2.09 -3.48
N GLY A 82 9.43 2.49 -2.99
CA GLY A 82 9.65 3.72 -2.26
C GLY A 82 10.60 4.64 -3.03
N VAL A 83 10.53 5.93 -2.72
CA VAL A 83 11.38 6.97 -3.31
C VAL A 83 11.87 7.95 -2.27
N GLU A 84 12.92 8.67 -2.64
CA GLU A 84 13.27 9.94 -2.01
C GLU A 84 12.31 11.06 -2.49
N THR A 85 11.90 11.95 -1.59
CA THR A 85 10.91 12.99 -1.84
C THR A 85 11.55 14.36 -2.04
N GLY A 86 11.03 15.12 -2.99
CA GLY A 86 11.53 16.45 -3.34
C GLY A 86 12.95 16.44 -3.90
N ASN A 87 13.72 17.45 -3.50
CA ASN A 87 15.16 17.58 -3.82
C ASN A 87 16.04 17.06 -2.68
N GLN A 88 15.46 16.32 -1.73
CA GLN A 88 16.17 15.88 -0.55
C GLN A 88 16.63 14.44 -0.73
N THR A 89 17.93 14.22 -0.56
CA THR A 89 18.52 12.89 -0.55
C THR A 89 18.55 12.37 0.88
N ALA A 90 18.20 11.09 1.08
CA ALA A 90 18.38 10.44 2.36
C ALA A 90 19.87 10.35 2.65
N SER A 91 20.27 10.82 3.83
CA SER A 91 21.68 10.83 4.24
C SER A 91 22.18 9.44 4.62
N ASN A 92 21.27 8.51 4.91
CA ASN A 92 21.59 7.16 5.36
C ASN A 92 20.99 6.10 4.44
N ALA A 93 21.56 4.90 4.50
CA ALA A 93 21.04 3.76 3.77
C ALA A 93 19.61 3.44 4.21
N TRP A 94 18.74 3.23 3.22
CA TRP A 94 17.35 2.84 3.42
C TRP A 94 16.99 1.68 2.50
N LYS A 95 15.86 1.03 2.80
CA LYS A 95 15.30 -0.09 2.04
C LYS A 95 13.80 0.03 1.95
N VAL A 96 13.24 -0.67 0.97
CA VAL A 96 11.79 -0.95 0.93
C VAL A 96 11.59 -2.39 1.33
N THR A 97 10.63 -2.65 2.20
CA THR A 97 10.14 -4.00 2.51
C THR A 97 8.72 -4.12 2.00
N GLY A 98 8.48 -5.13 1.16
CA GLY A 98 7.14 -5.49 0.69
C GLY A 98 6.51 -6.55 1.57
N TYR A 99 5.18 -6.52 1.65
CA TYR A 99 4.36 -7.49 2.38
C TYR A 99 3.33 -8.08 1.43
N ALA A 100 3.38 -9.38 1.18
CA ALA A 100 2.37 -10.10 0.39
C ALA A 100 1.50 -10.97 1.28
N LEU A 101 0.18 -10.85 1.14
CA LEU A 101 -0.77 -11.78 1.72
C LEU A 101 -1.13 -12.80 0.66
N CYS A 102 -0.74 -14.05 0.86
CA CYS A 102 -0.92 -15.11 -0.12
C CYS A 102 -1.78 -16.22 0.48
N VAL A 103 -2.79 -16.64 -0.27
CA VAL A 103 -3.68 -17.76 0.08
C VAL A 103 -3.43 -18.91 -0.88
N THR A 104 -3.67 -20.15 -0.45
CA THR A 104 -3.70 -21.28 -1.38
C THR A 104 -4.86 -21.06 -2.36
N GLY A 105 -4.62 -21.24 -3.66
CA GLY A 105 -5.61 -21.03 -4.74
C GLY A 105 -6.71 -22.09 -4.76
N THR A 106 -7.41 -22.29 -3.64
CA THR A 106 -8.53 -23.24 -3.48
C THR A 106 -9.88 -22.54 -3.59
N ALA A 107 -10.95 -23.35 -3.66
CA ALA A 107 -12.34 -22.96 -3.88
C ALA A 107 -12.92 -21.83 -3.00
N ARG A 108 -12.26 -21.49 -1.87
CA ARG A 108 -12.74 -20.45 -0.95
C ARG A 108 -12.51 -19.01 -1.43
N MET A 109 -11.52 -18.79 -2.28
CA MET A 109 -11.36 -17.51 -2.99
C MET A 109 -11.36 -17.79 -4.49
N SER A 110 -12.55 -18.14 -5.00
CA SER A 110 -12.73 -18.36 -6.43
C SER A 110 -12.85 -17.04 -7.17
N GLY A 111 -12.55 -17.10 -8.47
CA GLY A 111 -12.73 -15.96 -9.36
C GLY A 111 -11.83 -14.77 -9.04
N LEU A 112 -10.64 -15.03 -8.46
CA LEU A 112 -9.63 -14.01 -8.19
C LEU A 112 -9.22 -13.29 -9.46
N VAL A 113 -9.37 -11.97 -9.47
CA VAL A 113 -9.01 -11.12 -10.61
C VAL A 113 -8.53 -9.75 -10.12
N PRO A 114 -7.37 -9.26 -10.59
CA PRO A 114 -7.00 -7.86 -10.43
C PRO A 114 -7.74 -7.00 -11.46
N VAL A 115 -8.40 -5.94 -11.01
CA VAL A 115 -8.97 -4.90 -11.88
C VAL A 115 -8.22 -3.60 -11.67
N TRP A 116 -7.87 -2.96 -12.78
CA TRP A 116 -7.13 -1.71 -12.80
C TRP A 116 -8.04 -0.56 -13.25
N GLY A 117 -7.82 0.59 -12.64
CA GLY A 117 -8.39 1.87 -13.08
C GLY A 117 -7.31 2.93 -13.11
N ALA A 118 -7.36 3.82 -14.09
CA ALA A 118 -6.35 4.85 -14.27
C ALA A 118 -6.98 6.24 -14.35
N SER A 119 -6.29 7.24 -13.81
CA SER A 119 -6.62 8.64 -14.07
C SER A 119 -6.11 9.06 -15.44
N LYS A 120 -6.51 10.26 -15.88
CA LYS A 120 -6.00 10.87 -17.11
C LYS A 120 -4.49 11.15 -17.00
N THR A 121 -3.75 10.83 -18.06
CA THR A 121 -2.35 11.20 -18.23
C THR A 121 -2.23 12.65 -18.68
N ASP A 122 -1.96 13.54 -17.74
CA ASP A 122 -1.65 14.97 -17.97
C ASP A 122 -0.89 15.53 -16.77
N SER A 123 -0.52 16.81 -16.78
CA SER A 123 0.23 17.45 -15.70
C SER A 123 -0.64 18.04 -14.58
N LEU A 124 -1.97 17.81 -14.61
CA LEU A 124 -2.88 18.37 -13.61
C LEU A 124 -2.84 17.54 -12.32
N SER A 125 -2.85 18.24 -11.19
CA SER A 125 -2.76 17.69 -9.84
C SER A 125 -3.85 18.33 -8.95
N PRO A 126 -4.47 17.60 -8.00
CA PRO A 126 -4.27 16.19 -7.66
C PRO A 126 -4.95 15.24 -8.67
N LYS A 127 -4.67 13.93 -8.56
CA LYS A 127 -5.34 12.89 -9.37
C LYS A 127 -5.97 11.82 -8.49
N LEU A 128 -7.08 11.28 -9.01
CA LEU A 128 -7.82 10.16 -8.43
C LEU A 128 -8.08 9.12 -9.53
N ALA A 129 -7.91 7.84 -9.21
CA ALA A 129 -8.29 6.72 -10.06
C ALA A 129 -9.20 5.77 -9.29
N THR A 130 -10.10 5.09 -10.00
CA THR A 130 -11.04 4.13 -9.43
C THR A 130 -10.96 2.81 -10.18
N ALA A 131 -10.70 1.72 -9.46
CA ALA A 131 -10.83 0.35 -9.95
C ALA A 131 -12.12 -0.26 -9.39
N THR A 132 -12.99 -0.80 -10.26
CA THR A 132 -14.28 -1.36 -9.85
C THR A 132 -14.32 -2.86 -10.13
N CYS A 133 -14.63 -3.66 -9.11
CA CYS A 133 -14.81 -5.08 -9.27
C CYS A 133 -16.00 -5.39 -10.20
N PRO A 134 -15.91 -6.45 -11.02
CA PRO A 134 -17.02 -6.90 -11.85
C PRO A 134 -18.25 -7.24 -11.00
N PRO A 135 -19.47 -7.20 -11.59
CA PRO A 135 -20.68 -7.63 -10.91
C PRO A 135 -20.54 -9.03 -10.29
N GLY A 136 -21.02 -9.19 -9.05
CA GLY A 136 -20.94 -10.45 -8.32
C GLY A 136 -19.58 -10.72 -7.65
N LYS A 137 -18.66 -9.75 -7.66
CA LYS A 137 -17.36 -9.83 -6.97
C LYS A 137 -17.20 -8.75 -5.91
N SER A 138 -16.52 -9.11 -4.83
CA SER A 138 -16.16 -8.22 -3.72
C SER A 138 -14.67 -7.89 -3.75
N VAL A 139 -14.31 -6.69 -3.30
CA VAL A 139 -12.91 -6.31 -3.06
C VAL A 139 -12.38 -7.11 -1.87
N ILE A 140 -11.24 -7.78 -2.07
CA ILE A 140 -10.48 -8.48 -1.02
C ILE A 140 -9.07 -7.90 -0.84
N GLY A 141 -8.62 -7.08 -1.78
CA GLY A 141 -7.33 -6.43 -1.74
C GLY A 141 -7.33 -5.11 -2.50
N ALA A 142 -6.45 -4.21 -2.09
CA ALA A 142 -6.32 -2.89 -2.67
C ALA A 142 -4.85 -2.55 -2.92
N GLY A 143 -4.61 -1.70 -3.92
CA GLY A 143 -3.30 -1.18 -4.26
C GLY A 143 -3.39 0.09 -5.08
N GLY A 144 -2.22 0.70 -5.30
CA GLY A 144 -2.08 1.91 -6.09
C GLY A 144 -0.64 2.13 -6.55
N GLN A 145 -0.49 2.76 -7.71
CA GLN A 145 0.82 3.17 -8.21
C GLN A 145 0.78 4.47 -9.00
N ILE A 146 1.84 5.26 -8.83
CA ILE A 146 2.12 6.40 -9.70
C ILE A 146 2.86 5.90 -10.95
N LYS A 147 2.40 6.35 -12.12
CA LYS A 147 3.10 6.22 -13.40
C LYS A 147 3.51 7.62 -13.85
N ALA A 148 4.80 7.90 -13.78
CA ALA A 148 5.38 9.17 -14.18
C ALA A 148 6.70 8.93 -14.92
N PRO A 149 7.17 9.88 -15.75
CA PRO A 149 8.49 9.81 -16.36
C PRO A 149 9.60 9.64 -15.34
N VAL A 150 10.68 8.96 -15.71
CA VAL A 150 11.85 8.77 -14.86
C VAL A 150 12.42 10.14 -14.44
N GLY A 151 12.69 10.28 -13.15
CA GLY A 151 13.24 11.51 -12.56
C GLY A 151 12.17 12.49 -12.07
N THR A 152 10.89 12.22 -12.31
CA THR A 152 9.78 13.06 -11.84
C THR A 152 9.10 12.52 -10.60
N GLU A 153 9.40 11.26 -10.24
CA GLU A 153 8.65 10.56 -9.20
C GLU A 153 8.85 11.19 -7.83
N SER A 154 10.03 11.73 -7.50
CA SER A 154 10.28 12.35 -6.20
C SER A 154 9.32 13.49 -5.85
N ARG A 155 8.58 14.01 -6.84
CA ARG A 155 7.64 15.13 -6.71
C ARG A 155 6.18 14.73 -6.63
N ILE A 156 5.84 13.44 -6.60
CA ILE A 156 4.46 12.97 -6.56
C ILE A 156 4.31 12.00 -5.38
N LEU A 157 3.30 12.18 -4.53
CA LEU A 157 3.04 11.28 -3.41
C LEU A 157 1.72 10.56 -3.57
N LEU A 158 1.67 9.30 -3.14
CA LEU A 158 0.41 8.63 -2.87
C LEU A 158 -0.25 9.30 -1.67
N THR A 159 -1.51 9.69 -1.83
CA THR A 159 -2.33 10.29 -0.76
C THR A 159 -3.41 9.33 -0.27
N SER A 160 -3.82 8.37 -1.10
CA SER A 160 -4.76 7.33 -0.67
C SER A 160 -4.67 6.05 -1.50
N ILE A 161 -5.01 4.95 -0.85
CA ILE A 161 -5.47 3.68 -1.43
C ILE A 161 -6.65 3.26 -0.55
N TRP A 162 -7.87 3.54 -0.96
CA TRP A 162 -9.06 3.37 -0.13
C TRP A 162 -10.01 2.32 -0.70
N PRO A 163 -10.21 1.18 -0.02
CA PRO A 163 -11.15 0.16 -0.45
C PRO A 163 -12.60 0.51 -0.05
N SER A 164 -13.54 0.06 -0.86
CA SER A 164 -14.96 -0.14 -0.53
C SER A 164 -15.34 -1.59 -0.86
N ALA A 165 -16.59 -1.99 -0.62
CA ALA A 165 -17.04 -3.36 -0.91
C ALA A 165 -16.82 -3.79 -2.38
N THR A 166 -16.86 -2.85 -3.33
CA THR A 166 -16.83 -3.14 -4.78
C THR A 166 -15.86 -2.29 -5.58
N LYS A 167 -15.18 -1.30 -4.98
CA LYS A 167 -14.19 -0.48 -5.66
C LYS A 167 -12.99 -0.14 -4.79
N VAL A 168 -11.87 0.20 -5.42
CA VAL A 168 -10.70 0.81 -4.78
C VAL A 168 -10.45 2.17 -5.43
N GLU A 169 -10.27 3.19 -4.61
CA GLU A 169 -9.88 4.53 -5.06
C GLU A 169 -8.43 4.80 -4.66
N ALA A 170 -7.59 5.21 -5.61
CA ALA A 170 -6.21 5.59 -5.36
C ALA A 170 -6.00 7.07 -5.71
N GLY A 171 -5.46 7.82 -4.76
CA GLY A 171 -5.17 9.24 -4.88
C GLY A 171 -3.67 9.52 -4.89
N ALA A 172 -3.27 10.52 -5.65
CA ALA A 172 -1.92 11.08 -5.60
C ALA A 172 -1.92 12.58 -5.85
N GLN A 173 -0.89 13.25 -5.33
CA GLN A 173 -0.73 14.69 -5.46
C GLN A 173 0.74 15.05 -5.67
N GLU A 174 0.97 16.06 -6.50
CA GLU A 174 2.27 16.69 -6.62
C GLU A 174 2.66 17.48 -5.35
N ILE A 175 3.96 17.50 -5.05
CA ILE A 175 4.53 18.21 -3.90
C ILE A 175 5.57 19.24 -4.35
N GLY A 176 5.77 20.27 -3.52
CA GLY A 176 6.66 21.38 -3.85
C GLY A 176 6.17 22.16 -5.07
N GLY A 177 7.07 22.50 -5.99
CA GLY A 177 6.75 23.23 -7.23
C GLY A 177 6.08 22.42 -8.33
N GLY A 178 5.66 21.17 -8.06
CA GLY A 178 5.07 20.28 -9.05
C GLY A 178 6.10 19.62 -9.98
N THR A 179 5.60 18.92 -11.01
CA THR A 179 6.46 18.28 -12.03
C THR A 179 6.44 18.97 -13.39
N GLY A 180 5.33 19.61 -13.76
CA GLY A 180 5.06 20.08 -15.12
C GLY A 180 4.98 18.97 -16.18
N ASN A 181 5.21 17.71 -15.80
CA ASN A 181 5.23 16.55 -16.68
C ASN A 181 3.88 15.83 -16.65
N ALA A 182 3.54 15.13 -17.71
CA ALA A 182 2.34 14.30 -17.72
C ALA A 182 2.55 13.03 -16.90
N TRP A 183 1.64 12.75 -15.97
CA TRP A 183 1.65 11.54 -15.13
C TRP A 183 0.24 11.02 -14.92
N ARG A 184 0.09 9.82 -14.38
CA ARG A 184 -1.19 9.27 -13.92
C ARG A 184 -1.05 8.46 -12.63
N ILE A 185 -2.16 8.31 -11.92
CA ILE A 185 -2.30 7.34 -10.84
C ILE A 185 -3.12 6.16 -11.36
N GLU A 186 -2.74 4.96 -10.93
CA GLU A 186 -3.50 3.73 -11.16
C GLU A 186 -3.95 3.16 -9.82
N ALA A 187 -5.23 2.85 -9.71
CA ALA A 187 -5.81 2.06 -8.63
C ALA A 187 -5.89 0.59 -9.08
N VAL A 188 -5.78 -0.33 -8.12
CA VAL A 188 -6.03 -1.75 -8.36
C VAL A 188 -6.88 -2.34 -7.25
N ALA A 189 -7.94 -3.05 -7.65
CA ALA A 189 -8.76 -3.87 -6.78
C ALA A 189 -8.47 -5.33 -7.07
N ILE A 190 -8.16 -6.12 -6.03
CA ILE A 190 -8.14 -7.58 -6.14
C ILE A 190 -9.53 -8.06 -5.74
N CYS A 191 -10.22 -8.70 -6.66
CA CYS A 191 -11.63 -9.07 -6.52
C CYS A 191 -11.78 -10.59 -6.44
N ALA A 192 -12.71 -11.07 -5.63
CA ALA A 192 -13.12 -12.48 -5.56
C ALA A 192 -14.64 -12.61 -5.69
N ASP A 193 -15.15 -13.79 -6.05
CA ASP A 193 -16.59 -14.03 -6.10
C ASP A 193 -17.22 -13.76 -4.73
N THR A 194 -18.24 -12.91 -4.65
CA THR A 194 -18.90 -12.58 -3.38
C THR A 194 -19.44 -13.83 -2.67
N LYS A 195 -19.83 -14.85 -3.43
CA LYS A 195 -20.29 -16.14 -2.89
C LYS A 195 -19.18 -16.97 -2.23
N SER A 196 -17.92 -16.81 -2.65
CA SER A 196 -16.79 -17.53 -2.04
C SER A 196 -16.27 -16.81 -0.78
N VAL A 197 -16.45 -15.49 -0.71
CA VAL A 197 -16.09 -14.65 0.44
C VAL A 197 -17.33 -13.97 1.08
N PRO A 198 -18.29 -14.73 1.61
CA PRO A 198 -19.43 -14.14 2.29
C PRO A 198 -18.98 -13.38 3.54
N GLY A 199 -19.58 -12.21 3.79
CA GLY A 199 -19.30 -11.42 4.99
C GLY A 199 -17.96 -10.67 4.98
N VAL A 200 -17.43 -10.33 3.79
CA VAL A 200 -16.35 -9.34 3.68
C VAL A 200 -16.79 -8.04 4.34
N GLU A 201 -15.95 -7.52 5.23
CA GLU A 201 -16.16 -6.25 5.91
C GLU A 201 -14.93 -5.35 5.73
N ILE A 202 -15.16 -4.04 5.75
CA ILE A 202 -14.08 -3.05 5.83
C ILE A 202 -14.11 -2.45 7.22
N SER A 203 -13.09 -2.77 8.01
CA SER A 203 -12.86 -2.14 9.30
C SER A 203 -11.99 -0.90 9.10
N THR A 204 -12.25 0.17 9.84
CA THR A 204 -11.54 1.44 9.69
C THR A 204 -10.95 1.92 10.99
N GLY A 205 -9.82 2.60 10.91
CA GLY A 205 -9.21 3.34 12.00
C GLY A 205 -8.88 4.76 11.58
N VAL A 206 -8.72 5.64 12.56
CA VAL A 206 -8.30 7.02 12.33
C VAL A 206 -7.28 7.43 13.39
N TYR A 207 -6.30 8.19 12.94
CA TYR A 207 -5.41 8.99 13.78
C TYR A 207 -5.60 10.45 13.41
N THR A 208 -5.63 11.32 14.41
CA THR A 208 -5.65 12.77 14.24
C THR A 208 -4.38 13.32 14.87
N GLY A 209 -3.52 13.92 14.04
CA GLY A 209 -2.26 14.51 14.46
C GLY A 209 -2.30 16.03 14.37
N SER A 210 -1.51 16.66 15.24
CA SER A 210 -1.19 18.09 15.18
C SER A 210 0.32 18.25 15.09
N ALA A 211 0.77 19.19 14.27
CA ALA A 211 2.18 19.46 14.05
C ALA A 211 2.85 20.23 15.22
N PRO A 212 4.20 20.30 15.27
CA PRO A 212 5.15 19.58 14.43
C PRO A 212 5.36 18.13 14.89
N LEU A 213 5.50 17.22 13.95
CA LEU A 213 5.82 15.82 14.26
C LEU A 213 7.33 15.58 14.26
N THR A 214 7.80 14.80 15.22
CA THR A 214 9.21 14.37 15.31
C THR A 214 9.44 12.95 14.78
N GLY A 215 8.38 12.31 14.25
CA GLY A 215 8.38 10.91 13.82
C GLY A 215 7.15 10.51 13.01
N ALA A 216 7.07 9.23 12.68
CA ALA A 216 5.91 8.63 12.01
C ALA A 216 4.78 8.42 13.00
N GLU A 217 3.59 8.85 12.60
CA GLU A 217 2.35 8.71 13.37
C GLU A 217 1.39 7.79 12.65
N GLY A 218 0.66 6.96 13.40
CA GLY A 218 -0.03 5.82 12.84
C GLY A 218 -1.47 5.61 13.29
N ALA A 219 -2.24 5.00 12.40
CA ALA A 219 -3.60 4.54 12.62
C ALA A 219 -3.68 3.03 12.45
N LYS A 220 -4.61 2.39 13.15
CA LYS A 220 -4.82 0.94 13.14
C LYS A 220 -6.26 0.58 12.84
N ALA A 221 -6.48 -0.40 11.97
CA ALA A 221 -7.78 -1.01 11.72
C ALA A 221 -7.72 -2.50 12.07
N PHE A 222 -8.72 -2.99 12.81
CA PHE A 222 -8.76 -4.35 13.34
C PHE A 222 -9.89 -5.15 12.72
N CYS A 223 -9.62 -6.40 12.32
CA CYS A 223 -10.67 -7.35 12.00
C CYS A 223 -11.34 -7.87 13.27
N LYS A 224 -12.63 -8.22 13.17
CA LYS A 224 -13.36 -8.81 14.29
C LYS A 224 -12.81 -10.20 14.59
N TYR A 225 -13.12 -10.72 15.77
CA TYR A 225 -12.78 -12.10 16.13
C TYR A 225 -13.28 -13.08 15.05
N GLY A 226 -12.39 -13.99 14.63
CA GLY A 226 -12.68 -14.96 13.56
C GLY A 226 -12.61 -14.40 12.14
N GLN A 227 -12.18 -13.15 11.93
CA GLN A 227 -11.88 -12.60 10.61
C GLN A 227 -10.37 -12.37 10.43
N HIS A 228 -9.92 -12.37 9.17
CA HIS A 228 -8.53 -12.10 8.80
C HIS A 228 -8.42 -11.00 7.77
N VAL A 229 -7.35 -10.21 7.92
CA VAL A 229 -6.90 -9.23 6.96
C VAL A 229 -6.50 -9.95 5.68
N THR A 230 -7.17 -9.60 4.59
CA THR A 230 -6.83 -10.03 3.22
C THR A 230 -6.25 -8.91 2.37
N GLY A 231 -6.42 -7.65 2.81
CA GLY A 231 -5.80 -6.46 2.25
C GLY A 231 -6.02 -5.24 3.16
N GLY A 232 -5.47 -4.09 2.77
CA GLY A 232 -5.59 -2.87 3.55
C GLY A 232 -5.55 -1.62 2.69
N GLY A 233 -5.77 -0.47 3.33
CA GLY A 233 -5.80 0.81 2.67
C GLY A 233 -5.50 1.97 3.62
N PHE A 234 -5.33 3.15 3.06
CA PHE A 234 -5.10 4.37 3.81
C PHE A 234 -5.64 5.60 3.06
N ALA A 235 -5.87 6.68 3.79
CA ALA A 235 -6.11 8.01 3.22
C ALA A 235 -5.52 9.10 4.11
N ILE A 236 -4.78 10.02 3.52
CA ILE A 236 -4.16 11.19 4.17
C ILE A 236 -4.86 12.45 3.68
N ASN A 237 -5.33 13.30 4.58
CA ASN A 237 -5.95 14.58 4.21
C ASN A 237 -4.96 15.78 4.18
N ALA A 238 -3.69 15.55 4.57
CA ALA A 238 -2.62 16.54 4.54
C ALA A 238 -2.01 16.69 3.13
N LYS A 239 -2.50 17.69 2.39
CA LYS A 239 -2.20 18.03 0.99
C LYS A 239 -0.70 18.16 0.68
N GLY A 240 -0.04 17.06 0.34
CA GLY A 240 1.36 17.07 -0.13
C GLY A 240 2.39 17.47 0.94
N LYS A 241 2.00 17.40 2.22
CA LYS A 241 2.86 17.69 3.38
C LYS A 241 3.12 16.46 4.24
N VAL A 242 2.36 15.40 4.03
CA VAL A 242 2.48 14.14 4.75
C VAL A 242 2.53 13.01 3.72
N ALA A 243 3.43 12.05 3.92
CA ALA A 243 3.64 10.92 3.03
C ALA A 243 3.43 9.60 3.77
N LEU A 244 2.92 8.60 3.04
CA LEU A 244 2.85 7.23 3.51
C LEU A 244 4.27 6.71 3.79
N TRP A 245 4.47 6.24 5.02
CA TRP A 245 5.73 5.62 5.44
C TRP A 245 5.61 4.09 5.47
N TRP A 246 4.54 3.56 6.08
CA TRP A 246 4.19 2.14 5.97
C TRP A 246 2.69 1.92 5.85
N LEU A 247 2.34 0.89 5.07
CA LEU A 247 1.08 0.17 5.12
C LEU A 247 1.43 -1.29 5.42
N LEU A 248 1.15 -1.71 6.65
CA LEU A 248 1.61 -2.96 7.22
C LEU A 248 0.42 -3.83 7.64
N PRO A 249 0.05 -4.85 6.84
CA PRO A 249 -0.72 -5.97 7.37
C PRO A 249 0.13 -6.70 8.41
N VAL A 250 -0.28 -6.72 9.69
CA VAL A 250 0.54 -7.32 10.76
C VAL A 250 0.61 -8.84 10.62
N ASN A 251 1.57 -9.47 11.27
CA ASN A 251 1.82 -10.92 11.13
C ASN A 251 0.68 -11.79 11.67
N THR A 252 -0.10 -11.33 12.64
CA THR A 252 -1.28 -12.05 13.14
C THR A 252 -2.44 -12.03 12.15
N LEU A 253 -2.38 -11.17 11.12
CA LEU A 253 -3.46 -10.97 10.13
C LEU A 253 -4.78 -10.50 10.76
N GLU A 254 -4.71 -9.83 11.90
CA GLU A 254 -5.89 -9.27 12.59
C GLU A 254 -5.92 -7.74 12.51
N GLU A 255 -4.84 -7.12 12.05
CA GLU A 255 -4.68 -5.66 12.03
C GLU A 255 -3.97 -5.20 10.74
N VAL A 256 -4.40 -4.04 10.24
CA VAL A 256 -3.62 -3.21 9.33
C VAL A 256 -3.13 -1.99 10.10
N ASN A 257 -1.81 -1.85 10.22
CA ASN A 257 -1.13 -0.70 10.80
C ASN A 257 -0.62 0.20 9.66
N VAL A 258 -0.96 1.47 9.70
CA VAL A 258 -0.48 2.46 8.73
C VAL A 258 0.19 3.57 9.49
N ALA A 259 1.31 4.08 8.98
CA ALA A 259 1.84 5.36 9.44
C ALA A 259 2.25 6.26 8.29
N ALA A 260 2.20 7.54 8.60
CA ALA A 260 2.60 8.61 7.72
C ALA A 260 3.54 9.58 8.45
N MET A 261 4.34 10.29 7.66
CA MET A 261 5.32 11.25 8.15
C MET A 261 5.16 12.58 7.45
N GLU A 262 5.32 13.66 8.21
CA GLU A 262 5.52 14.99 7.64
C GLU A 262 6.76 15.01 6.74
N ILE A 263 6.65 15.63 5.57
CA ILE A 263 7.72 15.76 4.59
C ILE A 263 8.16 17.22 4.44
N GLY A 264 9.43 17.43 4.04
CA GLY A 264 9.96 18.77 3.84
C GLY A 264 9.93 19.61 5.12
N SER A 265 9.33 20.81 5.05
CA SER A 265 9.14 21.68 6.21
C SER A 265 7.99 21.25 7.14
N GLY A 266 7.35 20.11 6.86
CA GLY A 266 6.14 19.67 7.56
C GLY A 266 4.90 20.51 7.26
N THR A 267 3.90 20.38 8.12
CA THR A 267 2.66 21.17 8.13
C THR A 267 2.54 21.89 9.48
N THR A 268 1.73 22.94 9.57
CA THR A 268 1.28 23.51 10.86
C THR A 268 -0.18 23.16 11.15
N ASP A 269 -0.86 22.61 10.15
CA ASP A 269 -2.28 22.27 10.20
C ASP A 269 -2.49 20.90 10.84
N THR A 270 -3.63 20.74 11.51
CA THR A 270 -4.13 19.43 11.92
C THR A 270 -4.38 18.56 10.69
N TRP A 271 -4.01 17.29 10.78
CA TRP A 271 -4.21 16.32 9.71
C TRP A 271 -4.70 14.98 10.26
N THR A 272 -5.31 14.18 9.40
CA THR A 272 -5.80 12.85 9.72
C THR A 272 -5.19 11.80 8.82
N LEU A 273 -4.90 10.65 9.43
CA LEU A 273 -4.59 9.41 8.77
C LEU A 273 -5.76 8.45 8.98
N HIS A 274 -6.44 8.09 7.90
CA HIS A 274 -7.38 7.00 7.92
C HIS A 274 -6.69 5.72 7.45
N THR A 275 -7.06 4.60 8.04
CA THR A 275 -6.64 3.26 7.61
C THR A 275 -7.85 2.36 7.47
N ALA A 276 -7.75 1.38 6.58
CA ALA A 276 -8.76 0.36 6.35
C ALA A 276 -8.12 -1.04 6.37
N ALA A 277 -8.81 -1.99 6.99
CA ALA A 277 -8.53 -3.42 6.90
C ALA A 277 -9.68 -4.11 6.16
N ILE A 278 -9.36 -4.88 5.11
CA ILE A 278 -10.33 -5.72 4.40
C ILE A 278 -10.36 -7.08 5.10
N CYS A 279 -11.45 -7.36 5.80
CA CYS A 279 -11.60 -8.48 6.71
C CYS A 279 -12.49 -9.54 6.09
N VAL A 280 -11.97 -10.77 5.98
CA VAL A 280 -12.70 -11.94 5.48
C VAL A 280 -12.85 -12.94 6.63
N PRO A 281 -14.04 -13.50 6.87
CA PRO A 281 -14.22 -14.55 7.88
C PRO A 281 -13.31 -15.76 7.64
N GLY A 282 -12.58 -16.17 8.70
CA GLY A 282 -12.01 -17.51 8.84
C GLY A 282 -13.14 -18.54 8.99
N ALA A 283 -12.87 -19.80 8.61
CA ALA A 283 -13.76 -20.92 8.92
C ALA A 283 -13.35 -21.53 10.26
#